data_AF-A0A4Y8CCY9-F1
#
_entry.id   AF-A0A4Y8CCY9-F1
#
_cell.length_a   1.000
_cell.length_b   1.000
_cell.length_c   1.000
_cell.angle_alpha   90.00
_cell.angle_beta   90.00
_cell.angle_gamma   90.00
#
_symmetry.space_group_name_H-M   'P 1'
#
loop_
_entity.id
_entity.type
_entity.pdbx_description
1 polymer ?
#
loop_
_entity_poly.entity_id
_entity_poly.type
_entity_poly.pdbx_seq_one_letter_code
_entity_poly.pdbx_strand_id
1 'polypeptide(L)'
;NSLEHTLESKMLLNLDHESDDEIMIGCAGGVDIEASLPFNTLRKKGKIYELYAQNFKGGHSGINIVRNEKSSIKEMAKFIQENKGEIISFEGGERINSIPKHAKALVHFKNEVKSNNWIKCDFKEEGEFEICDQSNKLLSLINSFTHGVRAYDENLGIVQTSINLAT
;
A
#
# COMPACT_ATOMS: atom_id res chain seq x y z
N ASN A 1 -24.35 -12.18 -20.00
CA ASN A 1 -24.09 -13.59 -20.38
C ASN A 1 -25.34 -14.40 -20.15
N SER A 2 -26.01 -14.80 -21.24
CA SER A 2 -27.29 -15.49 -21.29
C SER A 2 -27.13 -17.00 -21.01
N LEU A 3 -26.63 -17.34 -19.82
CA LEU A 3 -26.55 -18.72 -19.33
C LEU A 3 -27.47 -18.85 -18.11
N GLU A 4 -28.78 -18.83 -18.34
CA GLU A 4 -29.75 -19.32 -17.36
C GLU A 4 -29.78 -20.84 -17.45
N HIS A 5 -28.87 -21.51 -16.75
CA HIS A 5 -28.91 -22.95 -16.56
C HIS A 5 -29.06 -23.24 -15.07
N THR A 6 -29.97 -24.16 -14.74
CA THR A 6 -30.14 -24.63 -13.36
C THR A 6 -29.07 -25.67 -13.07
N LEU A 7 -28.28 -25.46 -12.02
CA LEU A 7 -27.27 -26.43 -11.58
C LEU A 7 -27.98 -27.63 -10.92
N GLU A 8 -27.86 -28.82 -11.53
CA GLU A 8 -28.48 -30.06 -11.01
C GLU A 8 -27.55 -30.87 -10.08
N SER A 9 -26.24 -30.59 -10.11
CA SER A 9 -25.27 -31.32 -9.29
C SER A 9 -25.41 -31.00 -7.80
N LYS A 10 -25.32 -32.03 -6.96
CA LYS A 10 -25.29 -31.90 -5.48
C LYS A 10 -23.89 -31.66 -4.93
N MET A 11 -22.85 -31.81 -5.75
CA MET A 11 -21.45 -31.72 -5.34
C MET A 11 -20.65 -30.85 -6.32
N LEU A 12 -19.73 -30.06 -5.76
CA LEU A 12 -18.77 -29.24 -6.49
C LEU A 12 -17.37 -29.56 -5.98
N LEU A 13 -16.45 -29.88 -6.89
CA LEU A 13 -15.03 -29.96 -6.60
C LEU A 13 -14.36 -28.75 -7.24
N ASN A 14 -13.85 -27.84 -6.41
CA ASN A 14 -13.06 -26.72 -6.89
C ASN A 14 -11.62 -27.20 -7.17
N LEU A 15 -11.10 -26.88 -8.36
CA LEU A 15 -9.75 -27.22 -8.81
C LEU A 15 -8.82 -26.00 -8.88
N ASP A 16 -9.27 -24.87 -8.32
CA ASP A 16 -8.54 -23.59 -8.30
C ASP A 16 -7.55 -23.49 -7.11
N HIS A 17 -7.22 -24.61 -6.48
CA HIS A 17 -6.21 -24.67 -5.42
C HIS A 17 -4.84 -25.01 -6.01
N GLU A 18 -3.80 -24.31 -5.54
CA GLU A 18 -2.45 -24.36 -6.14
C GLU A 18 -1.51 -25.40 -5.48
N SER A 19 -1.97 -26.14 -4.46
CA SER A 19 -1.20 -27.21 -3.80
C SER A 19 -1.89 -28.57 -3.97
N ASP A 20 -1.09 -29.59 -4.29
CA ASP A 20 -1.55 -30.96 -4.56
C ASP A 20 -1.70 -31.82 -3.29
N ASP A 21 -1.12 -31.37 -2.17
CA ASP A 21 -1.06 -32.08 -0.88
C ASP A 21 -2.00 -31.51 0.18
N GLU A 22 -2.80 -30.51 -0.17
CA GLU A 22 -3.72 -29.82 0.74
C GLU A 22 -5.18 -29.90 0.26
N ILE A 23 -6.12 -29.98 1.22
CA ILE A 23 -7.56 -29.86 0.96
C ILE A 23 -8.05 -28.55 1.53
N MET A 24 -8.39 -27.61 0.65
CA MET A 24 -8.97 -26.34 1.05
C MET A 24 -10.49 -26.47 1.27
N ILE A 25 -10.93 -26.32 2.51
CA ILE A 25 -12.35 -26.39 2.90
C ILE A 25 -13.02 -25.01 3.02
N GLY A 26 -12.27 -23.93 2.84
CA GLY A 26 -12.78 -22.56 2.90
C GLY A 26 -11.73 -21.52 2.51
N CYS A 27 -12.20 -20.34 2.14
CA CYS A 27 -11.38 -19.18 1.81
C CYS A 27 -11.91 -17.91 2.51
N ALA A 28 -11.08 -16.88 2.56
CA ALA A 28 -11.52 -15.56 3.02
C ALA A 28 -12.40 -14.88 1.96
N GLY A 29 -13.43 -14.17 2.41
CA GLY A 29 -14.11 -13.16 1.59
C GLY A 29 -13.26 -11.90 1.45
N GLY A 30 -13.62 -11.02 0.52
CA GLY A 30 -12.92 -9.77 0.27
C GLY A 30 -13.88 -8.61 -0.02
N VAL A 31 -13.45 -7.40 0.31
CA VAL A 31 -14.13 -6.16 -0.06
C VAL A 31 -13.10 -5.10 -0.44
N ASP A 32 -13.33 -4.43 -1.55
CA ASP A 32 -12.50 -3.32 -2.00
C ASP A 32 -13.03 -2.01 -1.41
N ILE A 33 -12.12 -1.20 -0.86
CA ILE A 33 -12.44 0.11 -0.28
C ILE A 33 -11.62 1.14 -1.03
N GLU A 34 -12.30 2.02 -1.76
CA GLU A 34 -11.69 3.17 -2.43
C GLU A 34 -11.92 4.44 -1.61
N ALA A 35 -10.88 5.27 -1.48
CA ALA A 35 -10.95 6.54 -0.76
C ALA A 35 -10.27 7.64 -1.58
N SER A 36 -10.97 8.76 -1.72
CA SER A 36 -10.50 9.92 -2.50
C SER A 36 -10.51 11.17 -1.64
N LEU A 37 -9.40 11.92 -1.67
CA LEU A 37 -9.27 13.21 -0.98
C LEU A 37 -8.99 14.31 -2.01
N PRO A 38 -9.97 15.18 -2.32
CA PRO A 38 -9.73 16.36 -3.12
C PRO A 38 -8.78 17.33 -2.41
N PHE A 39 -7.80 17.86 -3.12
CA PHE A 39 -6.84 18.84 -2.63
C PHE A 39 -6.62 19.94 -3.66
N ASN A 40 -6.08 21.08 -3.23
CA ASN A 40 -5.62 22.14 -4.13
C ASN A 40 -4.10 22.19 -4.11
N THR A 41 -3.53 22.88 -5.10
CA THR A 41 -2.10 23.14 -5.13
C THR A 41 -1.75 24.57 -4.74
N LEU A 42 -0.60 24.74 -4.09
CA LEU A 42 -0.01 26.03 -3.77
C LEU A 42 1.35 26.12 -4.44
N ARG A 43 1.66 27.26 -5.06
CA ARG A 43 2.99 27.51 -5.62
C ARG A 43 4.00 27.80 -4.52
N LYS A 44 5.17 27.18 -4.63
CA LYS A 44 6.30 27.37 -3.72
C LYS A 44 7.61 27.30 -4.49
N LYS A 45 8.67 27.81 -3.87
CA LYS A 45 10.04 27.72 -4.38
C LYS A 45 10.95 27.07 -3.33
N GLY A 46 11.87 26.23 -3.77
CA GLY A 46 12.86 25.59 -2.91
C GLY A 46 13.42 24.30 -3.51
N LYS A 47 14.04 23.48 -2.65
CA LYS A 47 14.65 22.21 -3.05
C LYS A 47 13.61 21.11 -3.24
N ILE A 48 13.70 20.40 -4.35
CA ILE A 48 12.88 19.24 -4.68
C ILE A 48 13.76 17.99 -4.53
N TYR A 49 13.22 17.00 -3.83
CA TYR A 49 13.84 15.69 -3.68
C TYR A 49 12.95 14.64 -4.33
N GLU A 50 13.58 13.67 -4.97
CA GLU A 50 12.92 12.50 -5.53
C GLU A 50 13.17 11.31 -4.61
N LEU A 51 12.07 10.71 -4.14
CA LEU A 51 12.08 9.60 -3.20
C LEU A 51 11.71 8.31 -3.92
N TYR A 52 12.42 7.24 -3.59
CA TYR A 52 12.17 5.90 -4.12
C TYR A 52 12.13 4.86 -3.01
N ALA A 53 11.11 4.02 -3.01
CA ALA A 53 11.09 2.82 -2.17
C ALA A 53 12.11 1.79 -2.66
N GLN A 54 12.85 1.20 -1.73
CA GLN A 54 13.86 0.17 -1.98
C GLN A 54 13.78 -0.93 -0.91
N ASN A 55 14.24 -2.13 -1.26
CA ASN A 55 14.34 -3.29 -0.37
C ASN A 55 13.01 -3.86 0.16
N PHE A 56 11.87 -3.48 -0.42
CA PHE A 56 10.57 -4.08 -0.09
C PHE A 56 10.36 -5.38 -0.86
N LYS A 57 9.93 -6.44 -0.16
CA LYS A 57 9.66 -7.74 -0.78
C LYS A 57 8.35 -7.76 -1.56
N GLY A 58 7.34 -7.04 -1.07
CA GLY A 58 5.96 -7.16 -1.55
C GLY A 58 5.39 -8.55 -1.29
N GLY A 59 4.44 -8.99 -2.12
CA GLY A 59 3.85 -10.33 -2.07
C GLY A 59 2.34 -10.31 -2.23
N HIS A 60 1.72 -11.49 -2.35
CA HIS A 60 0.26 -11.62 -2.42
C HIS A 60 -0.37 -11.28 -1.07
N SER A 61 -1.27 -10.29 -1.03
CA SER A 61 -1.84 -9.77 0.22
C SER A 61 -2.81 -10.72 0.91
N GLY A 62 -3.31 -11.77 0.24
CA GLY A 62 -4.11 -12.81 0.89
C GLY A 62 -3.26 -13.84 1.65
N ILE A 63 -2.09 -14.20 1.09
CA ILE A 63 -1.28 -15.32 1.58
C ILE A 63 -0.11 -14.82 2.42
N ASN A 64 0.57 -13.77 1.96
CA ASN A 64 1.82 -13.29 2.55
C ASN A 64 1.60 -12.23 3.65
N ILE A 65 0.37 -11.75 3.86
CA ILE A 65 0.10 -10.70 4.85
C ILE A 65 0.40 -11.13 6.28
N VAL A 66 0.33 -12.44 6.56
CA VAL A 66 0.71 -13.03 7.84
C VAL A 66 2.19 -12.82 8.16
N ARG A 67 3.05 -12.66 7.15
CA ARG A 67 4.50 -12.39 7.32
C ARG A 67 4.77 -10.96 7.83
N ASN A 68 3.75 -10.11 7.84
CA ASN A 68 3.82 -8.72 8.29
C ASN A 68 4.95 -7.93 7.59
N GLU A 69 5.09 -8.16 6.29
CA GLU A 69 6.06 -7.45 5.45
C GLU A 69 5.71 -5.96 5.41
N LYS A 70 6.73 -5.10 5.32
CA LYS A 70 6.51 -3.65 5.26
C LYS A 70 5.84 -3.25 3.95
N SER A 71 4.98 -2.24 4.04
CA SER A 71 4.38 -1.57 2.87
C SER A 71 5.22 -0.35 2.46
N SER A 72 5.58 -0.26 1.18
CA SER A 72 6.30 0.87 0.61
C SER A 72 5.53 2.19 0.77
N ILE A 73 4.21 2.17 0.60
CA ILE A 73 3.33 3.34 0.75
C ILE A 73 3.40 3.86 2.19
N LYS A 74 3.26 2.96 3.16
CA LYS A 74 3.27 3.29 4.60
C LYS A 74 4.63 3.85 5.03
N GLU A 75 5.72 3.19 4.65
CA GLU A 75 7.07 3.64 5.01
C GLU A 75 7.45 4.95 4.30
N MET A 76 7.02 5.15 3.04
CA MET A 76 7.21 6.42 2.33
C MET A 76 6.47 7.56 3.03
N ALA A 77 5.19 7.40 3.34
CA ALA A 77 4.41 8.42 4.05
C ALA A 77 4.97 8.71 5.45
N LYS A 78 5.41 7.68 6.18
CA LYS A 78 6.08 7.84 7.47
C LYS A 78 7.37 8.66 7.34
N PHE A 79 8.23 8.29 6.40
CA PHE A 79 9.50 8.98 6.16
C PHE A 79 9.31 10.47 5.83
N ILE A 80 8.35 10.79 4.95
CA ILE A 80 8.04 12.17 4.59
C ILE A 80 7.56 12.94 5.82
N GLN A 81 6.65 12.36 6.62
CA GLN A 81 6.09 13.03 7.79
C GLN A 81 7.14 13.28 8.89
N GLU A 82 7.99 12.29 9.19
CA GLU A 82 9.06 12.42 10.19
C GLU A 82 10.08 13.50 9.83
N ASN A 83 10.35 13.68 8.53
CA ASN A 83 11.25 14.71 8.02
C ASN A 83 10.54 16.04 7.68
N LYS A 84 9.26 16.18 8.05
CA LYS A 84 8.45 17.39 7.82
C LYS A 84 8.41 17.82 6.34
N GLY A 85 8.32 16.84 5.44
CA GLY A 85 8.24 17.07 4.00
C GLY A 85 6.85 17.50 3.54
N GLU A 86 6.82 18.25 2.45
CA GLU A 86 5.61 18.71 1.76
C GLU A 86 5.51 18.00 0.40
N ILE A 87 4.36 17.39 0.11
CA ILE A 87 4.17 16.53 -1.07
C ILE A 87 3.97 17.41 -2.31
N ILE A 88 4.75 17.13 -3.35
CA ILE A 88 4.55 17.61 -4.73
C ILE A 88 3.81 16.54 -5.52
N SER A 89 4.29 15.29 -5.46
CA SER A 89 3.60 14.12 -6.00
C SER A 89 3.86 12.89 -5.14
N PHE A 90 2.91 11.96 -5.11
CA PHE A 90 3.04 10.69 -4.40
C PHE A 90 2.33 9.60 -5.20
N GLU A 91 3.06 8.58 -5.59
CA GLU A 91 2.55 7.39 -6.27
C GLU A 91 3.10 6.14 -5.57
N GLY A 92 2.30 5.10 -5.40
CA GLY A 92 2.81 3.86 -4.81
C GLY A 92 1.72 2.81 -4.70
N GLY A 93 2.12 1.54 -4.81
CA GLY A 93 1.22 0.42 -5.10
C GLY A 93 1.49 -0.13 -6.51
N GLU A 94 0.67 -1.11 -6.92
CA GLU A 94 0.77 -1.77 -8.23
C GLU A 94 -0.54 -2.50 -8.54
N ARG A 95 -1.05 -3.25 -7.56
CA ARG A 95 -2.33 -3.96 -7.62
C ARG A 95 -2.96 -3.99 -6.24
N ILE A 96 -4.30 -3.98 -6.19
CA ILE A 96 -5.08 -4.02 -4.95
C ILE A 96 -4.80 -5.26 -4.07
N ASN A 97 -4.50 -6.41 -4.69
CA ASN A 97 -4.21 -7.68 -4.02
C ASN A 97 -2.71 -7.92 -3.76
N SER A 98 -1.88 -6.88 -3.87
CA SER A 98 -0.44 -6.97 -3.66
C SER A 98 0.00 -6.08 -2.51
N ILE A 99 0.88 -6.60 -1.65
CA ILE A 99 1.56 -5.80 -0.62
C ILE A 99 2.50 -4.82 -1.36
N PRO A 100 2.35 -3.50 -1.19
CA PRO A 100 3.12 -2.53 -1.95
C PRO A 100 4.63 -2.66 -1.71
N LYS A 101 5.38 -2.80 -2.80
CA LYS A 101 6.85 -2.76 -2.82
C LYS A 101 7.41 -1.52 -3.53
N HIS A 102 6.59 -0.86 -4.35
CA HIS A 102 6.96 0.33 -5.10
C HIS A 102 6.26 1.55 -4.51
N ALA A 103 7.00 2.63 -4.35
CA ALA A 103 6.48 3.97 -4.09
C ALA A 103 7.51 4.98 -4.59
N LYS A 104 7.02 6.06 -5.19
CA LYS A 104 7.80 7.18 -5.70
C LYS A 104 7.12 8.47 -5.28
N ALA A 105 7.89 9.43 -4.80
CA ALA A 105 7.35 10.74 -4.43
C ALA A 105 8.30 11.87 -4.84
N LEU A 106 7.73 12.99 -5.24
CA LEU A 106 8.43 14.27 -5.29
C LEU A 106 8.05 15.06 -4.04
N VAL A 107 9.05 15.51 -3.30
CA VAL A 107 8.86 16.10 -1.98
C VAL A 107 9.76 17.30 -1.81
N HIS A 108 9.21 18.35 -1.23
CA HIS A 108 9.98 19.47 -0.73
C HIS A 108 10.34 19.25 0.74
N PHE A 109 11.63 19.41 1.07
CA PHE A 109 12.11 19.46 2.45
C PHE A 109 12.77 20.79 2.75
N LYS A 110 12.52 21.34 3.94
CA LYS A 110 13.18 22.57 4.42
C LYS A 110 14.67 22.37 4.69
N ASN A 111 15.02 21.19 5.18
CA ASN A 111 16.40 20.80 5.50
C ASN A 111 16.83 19.64 4.58
N GLU A 112 18.14 19.41 4.48
CA GLU A 112 18.65 18.23 3.80
C GLU A 112 18.25 16.95 4.53
N VAL A 113 17.75 15.97 3.79
CA VAL A 113 17.27 14.68 4.30
C VAL A 113 18.10 13.56 3.70
N LYS A 114 18.57 12.64 4.55
CA LYS A 114 19.36 11.49 4.12
C LYS A 114 18.46 10.29 3.84
N SER A 115 18.90 9.50 2.85
CA SER A 115 18.32 8.18 2.59
C SER A 115 18.40 7.26 3.82
N ASN A 116 17.49 6.30 3.91
CA ASN A 116 17.56 5.19 4.86
C ASN A 116 17.47 3.84 4.14
N ASN A 117 17.38 2.74 4.89
CA ASN A 117 17.34 1.39 4.32
C ASN A 117 16.14 1.12 3.41
N TRP A 118 15.05 1.88 3.55
CA TRP A 118 13.77 1.66 2.89
C TRP A 118 13.47 2.74 1.85
N ILE A 119 13.89 3.97 2.10
CA ILE A 119 13.61 5.13 1.24
C ILE A 119 14.94 5.74 0.80
N LYS A 120 15.19 5.68 -0.50
CA LYS A 120 16.23 6.46 -1.16
C LYS A 120 15.72 7.88 -1.38
N CYS A 121 16.54 8.87 -1.08
CA CYS A 121 16.26 10.30 -1.20
C CYS A 121 17.38 10.95 -1.99
N ASP A 122 17.07 11.38 -3.22
CA ASP A 122 18.00 12.03 -4.13
C ASP A 122 17.57 13.49 -4.32
N PHE A 123 18.52 14.43 -4.22
CA PHE A 123 18.27 15.81 -4.61
C PHE A 123 18.06 15.88 -6.12
N LYS A 124 16.96 16.51 -6.56
CA LYS A 124 16.62 16.64 -7.98
C LYS A 124 17.04 18.00 -8.51
N GLU A 125 16.46 19.06 -7.96
CA GLU A 125 16.69 20.43 -8.38
C GLU A 125 16.18 21.43 -7.34
N GLU A 126 16.46 22.71 -7.56
CA GLU A 126 15.87 23.82 -6.80
C GLU A 126 15.13 24.75 -7.75
N GLY A 127 13.85 24.99 -7.48
CA GLY A 127 12.97 25.66 -8.43
C GLY A 127 11.59 25.95 -7.87
N GLU A 128 10.69 26.39 -8.75
CA GLU A 128 9.28 26.57 -8.44
C GLU A 128 8.48 25.30 -8.72
N PHE A 129 7.52 24.99 -7.86
CA PHE A 129 6.69 23.79 -7.95
C PHE A 129 5.34 24.03 -7.26
N GLU A 130 4.41 23.12 -7.52
CA GLU A 130 3.09 23.08 -6.92
C GLU A 130 3.04 22.00 -5.84
N ILE A 131 2.69 22.38 -4.62
CA ILE A 131 2.56 21.46 -3.47
C ILE A 131 1.09 21.22 -3.14
N CYS A 132 0.78 20.01 -2.65
CA CYS A 132 -0.51 19.71 -2.06
C CYS A 132 -0.74 20.55 -0.79
N ASP A 133 -1.81 21.36 -0.77
CA ASP A 133 -2.22 22.20 0.36
C ASP A 133 -2.59 21.39 1.61
N GLN A 134 -2.83 20.09 1.43
CA GLN A 134 -3.23 19.14 2.47
C GLN A 134 -2.17 18.06 2.74
N SER A 135 -0.90 18.30 2.40
CA SER A 135 0.20 17.33 2.56
C SER A 135 0.21 16.63 3.93
N ASN A 136 0.15 17.39 5.03
CA ASN A 136 0.15 16.82 6.38
C ASN A 136 -1.08 15.96 6.67
N LYS A 137 -2.25 16.35 6.16
CA LYS A 137 -3.50 15.60 6.34
C LYS A 137 -3.44 14.29 5.55
N LEU A 138 -2.98 14.33 4.31
CA LEU A 138 -2.80 13.15 3.46
C LEU A 138 -1.82 12.15 4.10
N LEU A 139 -0.65 12.62 4.53
CA LEU A 139 0.34 11.78 5.22
C LEU A 139 -0.23 11.17 6.50
N SER A 140 -0.95 11.94 7.30
CA SER A 140 -1.58 11.46 8.53
C SER A 140 -2.65 10.40 8.26
N LEU A 141 -3.46 10.57 7.20
CA LEU A 141 -4.45 9.58 6.77
C LEU A 141 -3.77 8.28 6.38
N ILE A 142 -2.76 8.33 5.50
CA ILE A 142 -2.00 7.14 5.09
C ILE A 142 -1.36 6.46 6.30
N ASN A 143 -0.74 7.23 7.20
CA ASN A 143 -0.08 6.69 8.39
C ASN A 143 -1.06 6.13 9.44
N SER A 144 -2.28 6.66 9.53
CA SER A 144 -3.33 6.14 10.41
C SER A 144 -4.01 4.88 9.89
N PHE A 145 -4.02 4.68 8.57
CA PHE A 145 -4.67 3.53 7.96
C PHE A 145 -3.98 2.22 8.34
N THR A 146 -4.71 1.26 8.90
CA THR A 146 -4.16 -0.04 9.30
C THR A 146 -3.69 -0.83 8.08
N HIS A 147 -2.59 -1.56 8.19
CA HIS A 147 -2.07 -2.45 7.15
C HIS A 147 -1.54 -3.71 7.84
N GLY A 148 -1.89 -4.90 7.33
CA GLY A 148 -1.49 -6.18 7.89
C GLY A 148 -2.63 -6.98 8.52
N VAL A 149 -2.26 -7.94 9.38
CA VAL A 149 -3.19 -8.78 10.15
C VAL A 149 -3.90 -7.95 11.21
N ARG A 150 -5.22 -8.11 11.31
CA ARG A 150 -6.09 -7.45 12.31
C ARG A 150 -6.61 -8.42 13.37
N ALA A 151 -6.85 -9.66 12.97
CA ALA A 151 -7.29 -10.74 13.86
C ALA A 151 -6.68 -12.05 13.39
N TYR A 152 -6.22 -12.86 14.35
CA TYR A 152 -5.57 -14.14 14.12
C TYR A 152 -6.18 -15.18 15.06
N ASP A 153 -6.47 -16.36 14.53
CA ASP A 153 -6.95 -17.50 15.31
C ASP A 153 -5.75 -18.36 15.71
N GLU A 154 -5.37 -18.34 16.98
CA GLU A 154 -4.24 -19.14 17.46
C GLU A 154 -4.53 -20.65 17.47
N ASN A 155 -5.80 -21.06 17.60
CA ASN A 155 -6.16 -22.48 17.64
C ASN A 155 -6.06 -23.11 16.25
N LEU A 156 -6.47 -22.36 15.23
CA LEU A 156 -6.47 -22.81 13.83
C LEU A 156 -5.20 -22.39 13.06
N GLY A 157 -4.41 -21.46 13.60
CA GLY A 157 -3.20 -20.96 12.95
C GLY A 157 -3.49 -20.10 11.70
N ILE A 158 -4.66 -19.46 11.62
CA ILE A 158 -5.12 -18.73 10.44
C ILE A 158 -5.39 -17.26 10.73
N VAL A 159 -5.19 -16.43 9.70
CA VAL A 159 -5.63 -15.03 9.72
C VAL A 159 -7.15 -15.00 9.60
N GLN A 160 -7.83 -14.42 10.59
CA GLN A 160 -9.30 -14.22 10.54
C GLN A 160 -9.66 -12.93 9.81
N THR A 161 -8.85 -11.88 9.96
CA THR A 161 -9.08 -10.60 9.29
C THR A 161 -7.76 -9.91 9.04
N SER A 162 -7.60 -9.36 7.84
CA SER A 162 -6.46 -8.53 7.46
C SER A 162 -6.93 -7.37 6.60
N ILE A 163 -6.05 -6.39 6.39
CA ILE A 163 -6.30 -5.26 5.50
C ILE A 163 -5.01 -4.88 4.78
N ASN A 164 -5.11 -4.58 3.48
CA ASN A 164 -4.00 -4.18 2.65
C ASN A 164 -4.25 -2.79 2.08
N LEU A 165 -3.46 -1.81 2.51
CA LEU A 165 -3.39 -0.53 1.80
C LEU A 165 -2.58 -0.70 0.53
N ALA A 166 -3.24 -0.60 -0.62
CA ALA A 166 -2.63 -0.64 -1.96
C ALA A 166 -3.33 0.37 -2.88
N THR A 167 -2.79 0.50 -4.10
CA THR A 167 -3.39 1.21 -5.23
C THR A 167 -3.34 0.32 -6.46
#